data_AF-G8TFI6-F1
#
_entry.id   AF-G8TFI6-F1
#
_cell.length_a   1.000
_cell.length_b   1.000
_cell.length_c   1.000
_cell.angle_alpha   90.00
_cell.angle_beta   90.00
_cell.angle_gamma   90.00
#
_symmetry.space_group_name_H-M   'P 1'
#
loop_
_entity.id
_entity.type
_entity.pdbx_description
1 polymer ?
#
loop_
_entity_poly.entity_id
_entity_poly.type
_entity_poly.pdbx_seq_one_letter_code
_entity_poly.pdbx_strand_id
1 'polypeptide(L)'
;MKKLLLTALLAVVGFLSQAQKLEKAKDLLSKKKLTDAKTEIDNVMTVEKNKTLADAWYTKAKIYGAIAADSSLKGSVPDARGTALESLKTYLDLESKEKDAAKRNIQLTLDNNAPLIDLYTGYSKDAASFYNANNYNDAFLNFKKSLEVFDLLSAKNIVPIKLDTTTTLYAGISAEKAQKPDDAAIFYGKLAEAKAKGEGFVEIYKWLADYYRRKDDAANAAKFAALGKEVYPSDPFWTGFELDLAREKGTKDELFKKYEQVIKENPDNYLFLFNYGVELYQTGYDPDASKRPANSKELIDRAVDVMTKTLEKKPDFANANMVLGQIYYNQGVEINNENKNIRPAGAVKLTPDQLKKKEDLRVETAKKFEQAVPYLSKVDEVLDAQGKLKMEDKDNLKNALDLLIIINEEKVNQLEQKKRQAEAKKDVAGVKSIDADIKKVQENVTKYTDKYNNIDRKH
;
A
#
# COMPACT_ATOMS: atom_id res chain seq x y z
N MET A 1 -56.36 28.88 -50.58
CA MET A 1 -57.07 28.64 -49.29
C MET A 1 -57.50 27.18 -49.08
N LYS A 2 -58.20 26.51 -50.01
CA LYS A 2 -58.64 25.10 -49.83
C LYS A 2 -57.49 24.09 -49.59
N LYS A 3 -56.34 24.23 -50.28
CA LYS A 3 -55.16 23.37 -50.05
C LYS A 3 -54.51 23.60 -48.68
N LEU A 4 -54.36 24.85 -48.24
CA LEU A 4 -53.84 25.21 -46.90
C LEU A 4 -54.77 24.73 -45.76
N LEU A 5 -56.10 24.81 -45.98
CA LEU A 5 -57.10 24.26 -45.05
C LEU A 5 -57.01 22.73 -44.96
N LEU A 6 -56.83 22.03 -46.09
CA LEU A 6 -56.72 20.56 -46.10
C LEU A 6 -55.43 20.09 -45.42
N THR A 7 -54.30 20.77 -45.63
CA THR A 7 -53.04 20.45 -44.95
C THR A 7 -53.10 20.77 -43.46
N ALA A 8 -53.77 21.86 -43.08
CA ALA A 8 -54.02 22.18 -41.67
C ALA A 8 -54.97 21.16 -41.01
N LEU A 9 -56.01 20.72 -41.70
CA LEU A 9 -56.95 19.71 -41.21
C LEU A 9 -56.26 18.34 -41.05
N LEU A 10 -55.44 17.93 -42.02
CA LEU A 10 -54.66 16.68 -41.96
C LEU A 10 -53.60 16.72 -40.85
N ALA A 11 -52.96 17.88 -40.63
CA ALA A 11 -52.05 18.07 -39.51
C ALA A 11 -52.78 17.95 -38.16
N VAL A 12 -53.97 18.57 -38.02
CA VAL A 12 -54.80 18.49 -36.81
C VAL A 12 -55.31 17.07 -36.54
N VAL A 13 -55.75 16.33 -37.56
CA VAL A 13 -56.17 14.92 -37.43
C VAL A 13 -55.00 14.03 -37.04
N GLY A 14 -53.81 14.28 -37.62
CA GLY A 14 -52.57 13.62 -37.23
C GLY A 14 -52.23 13.82 -35.74
N PHE A 15 -52.37 15.05 -35.22
CA PHE A 15 -52.11 15.36 -33.81
C PHE A 15 -53.12 14.73 -32.85
N LEU A 16 -54.42 14.73 -33.17
CA LEU A 16 -55.46 14.12 -32.34
C LEU A 16 -55.29 12.60 -32.23
N SER A 17 -54.89 11.94 -33.33
CA SER A 17 -54.68 10.49 -33.34
C SER A 17 -53.54 10.05 -32.41
N GLN A 18 -52.50 10.86 -32.22
CA GLN A 18 -51.33 10.50 -31.41
C GLN A 18 -51.54 10.79 -29.92
N ALA A 19 -52.23 11.87 -29.58
CA ALA A 19 -52.65 12.13 -28.20
C ALA A 19 -53.55 11.00 -27.66
N GLN A 20 -54.45 10.48 -28.50
CA GLN A 20 -55.31 9.34 -28.16
C GLN A 20 -54.52 8.05 -27.90
N LYS A 21 -53.43 7.81 -28.64
CA LYS A 21 -52.56 6.64 -28.44
C LYS A 21 -51.78 6.70 -27.12
N LEU A 22 -51.29 7.88 -26.75
CA LEU A 22 -50.61 8.06 -25.46
C LEU A 22 -51.56 7.80 -24.28
N GLU A 23 -52.79 8.33 -24.34
CA GLU A 23 -53.81 8.04 -23.31
C GLU A 23 -54.19 6.56 -23.27
N LYS A 24 -54.26 5.90 -24.44
CA LYS A 24 -54.47 4.45 -24.50
C LYS A 24 -53.33 3.66 -23.84
N ALA A 25 -52.07 4.07 -24.03
CA ALA A 25 -50.93 3.43 -23.38
C ALA A 25 -51.01 3.55 -21.84
N LYS A 26 -51.42 4.73 -21.33
CA LYS A 26 -51.65 4.96 -19.88
C LYS A 26 -52.81 4.12 -19.34
N ASP A 27 -53.93 4.03 -20.07
CA ASP A 27 -55.06 3.18 -19.70
C ASP A 27 -54.65 1.70 -19.62
N LEU A 28 -53.91 1.21 -20.62
CA LEU A 28 -53.40 -0.16 -20.64
C LEU A 28 -52.44 -0.43 -19.47
N LEU A 29 -51.56 0.51 -19.15
CA LEU A 29 -50.69 0.45 -17.97
C LEU A 29 -51.51 0.34 -16.68
N SER A 30 -52.55 1.18 -16.51
CA SER A 30 -53.42 1.16 -15.32
C SER A 30 -54.16 -0.18 -15.15
N LYS A 31 -54.49 -0.84 -16.27
CA LYS A 31 -55.11 -2.17 -16.33
C LYS A 31 -54.10 -3.32 -16.25
N LYS A 32 -52.81 -3.02 -16.04
CA LYS A 32 -51.69 -3.99 -16.01
C LYS A 32 -51.57 -4.85 -17.28
N LYS A 33 -52.06 -4.37 -18.43
CA LYS A 33 -51.88 -5.02 -19.73
C LYS A 33 -50.52 -4.63 -20.32
N LEU A 34 -49.44 -5.07 -19.69
CA LEU A 34 -48.10 -4.54 -19.91
C LEU A 34 -47.57 -4.78 -21.33
N THR A 35 -47.84 -5.93 -21.94
CA THR A 35 -47.47 -6.21 -23.34
C THR A 35 -48.15 -5.24 -24.31
N ASP A 36 -49.46 -5.05 -24.15
CA ASP A 36 -50.23 -4.13 -25.00
C ASP A 36 -49.80 -2.67 -24.76
N ALA A 37 -49.57 -2.30 -23.50
CA ALA A 37 -49.09 -0.98 -23.13
C ALA A 37 -47.73 -0.67 -23.77
N LYS A 38 -46.81 -1.65 -23.77
CA LYS A 38 -45.51 -1.55 -24.43
C LYS A 38 -45.67 -1.31 -25.93
N THR A 39 -46.48 -2.11 -26.61
CA THR A 39 -46.73 -1.94 -28.05
C THR A 39 -47.28 -0.55 -28.35
N GLU A 40 -48.24 -0.07 -27.56
CA GLU A 40 -48.84 1.24 -27.78
C GLU A 40 -47.83 2.38 -27.53
N ILE A 41 -47.07 2.34 -26.43
CA ILE A 41 -46.09 3.40 -26.14
C ILE A 41 -44.93 3.39 -27.14
N ASP A 42 -44.47 2.22 -27.60
CA ASP A 42 -43.43 2.16 -28.63
C ASP A 42 -43.92 2.80 -29.93
N ASN A 43 -45.18 2.56 -30.32
CA ASN A 43 -45.82 3.21 -31.47
C ASN A 43 -45.96 4.72 -31.30
N VAL A 44 -46.24 5.21 -30.08
CA VAL A 44 -46.25 6.66 -29.80
C VAL A 44 -44.85 7.25 -30.05
N MET A 45 -43.80 6.52 -29.67
CA MET A 45 -42.41 6.98 -29.75
C MET A 45 -41.78 6.89 -31.14
N THR A 46 -42.44 6.24 -32.12
CA THR A 46 -41.99 6.29 -33.53
C THR A 46 -42.24 7.64 -34.18
N VAL A 47 -43.08 8.49 -33.58
CA VAL A 47 -43.38 9.83 -34.09
C VAL A 47 -42.39 10.84 -33.52
N GLU A 48 -41.60 11.47 -34.41
CA GLU A 48 -40.50 12.36 -34.00
C GLU A 48 -40.95 13.50 -33.06
N LYS A 49 -42.11 14.11 -33.34
CA LYS A 49 -42.66 15.19 -32.50
C LYS A 49 -43.04 14.71 -31.09
N ASN A 50 -43.33 13.42 -30.89
CA ASN A 50 -43.65 12.91 -29.55
C ASN A 50 -42.40 12.78 -28.67
N LYS A 51 -41.21 12.73 -29.25
CA LYS A 51 -39.95 12.68 -28.49
C LYS A 51 -39.65 13.99 -27.73
N THR A 52 -40.35 15.08 -28.00
CA THR A 52 -40.25 16.31 -27.21
C THR A 52 -41.27 16.36 -26.06
N LEU A 53 -42.17 15.36 -25.95
CA LEU A 53 -43.19 15.31 -24.92
C LEU A 53 -42.66 14.55 -23.70
N ALA A 54 -42.46 15.26 -22.59
CA ALA A 54 -42.00 14.67 -21.33
C ALA A 54 -42.94 13.53 -20.86
N ASP A 55 -44.25 13.72 -20.99
CA ASP A 55 -45.27 12.73 -20.63
C ASP A 55 -45.16 11.40 -21.40
N ALA A 56 -44.74 11.44 -22.66
CA ALA A 56 -44.53 10.22 -23.45
C ALA A 56 -43.33 9.42 -22.91
N TRP A 57 -42.23 10.10 -22.57
CA TRP A 57 -41.06 9.48 -21.96
C TRP A 57 -41.34 8.95 -20.55
N TYR A 58 -42.11 9.69 -19.75
CA TYR A 58 -42.51 9.26 -18.43
C TYR A 58 -43.40 8.01 -18.48
N THR A 59 -44.39 8.01 -19.38
CA THR A 59 -45.26 6.85 -19.62
C THR A 59 -44.45 5.64 -20.08
N LYS A 60 -43.48 5.83 -20.98
CA LYS A 60 -42.55 4.76 -21.40
C LYS A 60 -41.75 4.23 -20.22
N ALA A 61 -41.19 5.11 -19.39
CA ALA A 61 -40.43 4.71 -18.22
C ALA A 61 -41.25 3.83 -17.27
N LYS A 62 -42.50 4.20 -16.99
CA LYS A 62 -43.41 3.42 -16.13
C LYS A 62 -43.76 2.06 -16.71
N ILE A 63 -44.07 1.98 -18.02
CA ILE A 63 -44.41 0.71 -18.68
C ILE A 63 -43.23 -0.25 -18.64
N TYR A 64 -42.05 0.22 -19.06
CA TYR A 64 -40.84 -0.60 -19.07
C TYR A 64 -40.37 -0.96 -17.64
N GLY A 65 -40.55 -0.07 -16.67
CA GLY A 65 -40.27 -0.34 -15.26
C GLY A 65 -41.19 -1.42 -14.70
N ALA A 66 -42.49 -1.36 -15.00
CA ALA A 66 -43.45 -2.39 -14.61
C ALA A 66 -43.13 -3.76 -15.23
N ILE A 67 -42.71 -3.79 -16.50
CA ILE A 67 -42.25 -5.02 -17.17
C ILE A 67 -41.00 -5.59 -16.50
N ALA A 68 -40.03 -4.73 -16.13
CA ALA A 68 -38.81 -5.15 -15.46
C ALA A 68 -39.05 -5.71 -14.04
N ALA A 69 -40.11 -5.25 -13.37
CA ALA A 69 -40.52 -5.73 -12.06
C ALA A 69 -41.34 -7.03 -12.13
N ASP A 70 -41.97 -7.33 -13.27
CA ASP A 70 -42.80 -8.51 -13.46
C ASP A 70 -41.94 -9.74 -13.80
N SER A 71 -41.90 -10.73 -12.90
CA SER A 71 -41.11 -11.94 -13.08
C SER A 71 -41.49 -12.78 -14.31
N SER A 72 -42.72 -12.68 -14.79
CA SER A 72 -43.21 -13.42 -15.97
C SER A 72 -42.85 -12.72 -17.28
N LEU A 73 -42.66 -11.40 -17.25
CA LEU A 73 -42.41 -10.59 -18.45
C LEU A 73 -40.97 -10.09 -18.57
N LYS A 74 -40.21 -9.97 -17.47
CA LYS A 74 -38.83 -9.45 -17.53
C LYS A 74 -37.91 -10.22 -18.49
N GLY A 75 -38.20 -11.50 -18.72
CA GLY A 75 -37.46 -12.33 -19.68
C GLY A 75 -37.87 -12.12 -21.15
N SER A 76 -39.07 -11.62 -21.43
CA SER A 76 -39.56 -11.37 -22.79
C SER A 76 -39.15 -10.01 -23.35
N VAL A 77 -38.74 -9.09 -22.47
CA VAL A 77 -38.18 -7.79 -22.85
C VAL A 77 -36.82 -7.62 -22.18
N PRO A 78 -35.75 -8.15 -22.81
CA PRO A 78 -34.39 -7.92 -22.34
C PRO A 78 -34.13 -6.42 -22.18
N ASP A 79 -33.43 -6.04 -21.11
CA ASP A 79 -33.10 -4.65 -20.78
C ASP A 79 -34.31 -3.70 -20.55
N ALA A 80 -35.46 -4.24 -20.14
CA ALA A 80 -36.60 -3.39 -19.79
C ALA A 80 -36.26 -2.34 -18.71
N ARG A 81 -35.42 -2.69 -17.73
CA ARG A 81 -34.99 -1.76 -16.68
C ARG A 81 -34.08 -0.65 -17.22
N GLY A 82 -33.13 -0.97 -18.09
CA GLY A 82 -32.28 0.04 -18.74
C GLY A 82 -33.10 0.99 -19.60
N THR A 83 -34.06 0.45 -20.37
CA THR A 83 -34.99 1.27 -21.15
C THR A 83 -35.82 2.21 -20.27
N ALA A 84 -36.28 1.73 -19.11
CA ALA A 84 -37.01 2.55 -18.15
C ALA A 84 -36.14 3.68 -17.59
N LEU A 85 -34.89 3.38 -17.20
CA LEU A 85 -33.93 4.37 -16.72
C LEU A 85 -33.62 5.45 -17.77
N GLU A 86 -33.29 5.08 -19.00
CA GLU A 86 -32.97 6.05 -20.06
C GLU A 86 -34.19 6.90 -20.44
N SER A 87 -35.38 6.31 -20.45
CA SER A 87 -36.62 7.05 -20.66
C SER A 87 -36.86 8.07 -19.54
N LEU A 88 -36.58 7.69 -18.29
CA LEU A 88 -36.73 8.58 -17.14
C LEU A 88 -35.68 9.70 -17.15
N LYS A 89 -34.43 9.43 -17.53
CA LYS A 89 -33.41 10.48 -17.72
C LYS A 89 -33.84 11.49 -18.79
N THR A 90 -34.41 11.01 -19.89
CA THR A 90 -34.89 11.89 -20.97
C THR A 90 -36.09 12.72 -20.52
N TYR A 91 -37.01 12.14 -19.75
CA TYR A 91 -38.06 12.89 -19.07
C TYR A 91 -37.47 14.00 -18.19
N LEU A 92 -36.49 13.67 -17.34
CA LEU A 92 -35.85 14.64 -16.45
C LEU A 92 -35.12 15.75 -17.22
N ASP A 93 -34.46 15.45 -18.33
CA ASP A 93 -33.82 16.43 -19.20
C ASP A 93 -34.84 17.40 -19.81
N LEU A 94 -35.96 16.89 -20.33
CA LEU A 94 -37.03 17.72 -20.87
C LEU A 94 -37.66 18.61 -19.81
N GLU A 95 -37.96 18.05 -18.63
CA GLU A 95 -38.49 18.81 -17.49
C GLU A 95 -37.52 19.87 -16.97
N SER A 96 -36.20 19.68 -17.14
CA SER A 96 -35.20 20.67 -16.74
C SER A 96 -35.27 21.97 -17.56
N LYS A 97 -35.82 21.89 -18.78
CA LYS A 97 -35.98 23.02 -19.72
C LYS A 97 -37.22 23.86 -19.44
N GLU A 98 -38.15 23.37 -18.63
CA GLU A 98 -39.30 24.16 -18.18
C GLU A 98 -38.81 25.33 -17.31
N LYS A 99 -39.21 26.56 -17.65
CA LYS A 99 -38.72 27.78 -16.97
C LYS A 99 -39.36 27.96 -15.60
N ASP A 100 -40.60 27.50 -15.45
CA ASP A 100 -41.33 27.55 -14.19
C ASP A 100 -40.97 26.34 -13.33
N ALA A 101 -40.15 26.57 -12.29
CA ALA A 101 -39.73 25.52 -11.37
C ALA A 101 -40.91 24.78 -10.70
N ALA A 102 -42.06 25.45 -10.50
CA ALA A 102 -43.25 24.85 -9.91
C ALA A 102 -43.95 23.84 -10.85
N LYS A 103 -43.63 23.89 -12.14
CA LYS A 103 -44.20 22.98 -13.16
C LYS A 103 -43.31 21.80 -13.49
N ARG A 104 -42.07 21.78 -12.97
CA ARG A 104 -41.12 20.71 -13.24
C ARG A 104 -41.47 19.44 -12.47
N ASN A 105 -41.28 18.31 -13.13
CA ASN A 105 -41.36 16.96 -12.58
C ASN A 105 -42.71 16.62 -11.92
N ILE A 106 -43.82 17.29 -12.31
CA ILE A 106 -45.14 17.12 -11.64
C ILE A 106 -45.52 15.63 -11.57
N GLN A 107 -45.38 14.90 -12.67
CA GLN A 107 -45.77 13.49 -12.74
C GLN A 107 -44.94 12.63 -11.77
N LEU A 108 -43.63 12.85 -11.73
CA LEU A 108 -42.75 12.17 -10.79
C LEU A 108 -43.12 12.47 -9.34
N THR A 109 -43.46 13.72 -9.01
CA THR A 109 -43.93 14.12 -7.68
C THR A 109 -45.26 13.48 -7.32
N LEU A 110 -46.23 13.45 -8.25
CA LEU A 110 -47.54 12.82 -8.04
C LEU A 110 -47.44 11.33 -7.78
N ASP A 111 -46.48 10.66 -8.43
CA ASP A 111 -46.17 9.25 -8.19
C ASP A 111 -45.23 9.04 -6.98
N ASN A 112 -45.07 10.04 -6.10
CA ASN A 112 -44.20 10.00 -4.91
C ASN A 112 -42.76 9.56 -5.21
N ASN A 113 -42.24 9.92 -6.39
CA ASN A 113 -40.94 9.51 -6.91
C ASN A 113 -40.76 7.98 -7.07
N ALA A 114 -41.84 7.20 -7.01
CA ALA A 114 -41.79 5.73 -7.06
C ALA A 114 -40.99 5.18 -8.24
N PRO A 115 -41.09 5.72 -9.48
CA PRO A 115 -40.30 5.20 -10.60
C PRO A 115 -38.78 5.25 -10.39
N LEU A 116 -38.24 6.28 -9.71
CA LEU A 116 -36.81 6.32 -9.38
C LEU A 116 -36.48 5.35 -8.25
N ILE A 117 -37.31 5.30 -7.21
CA ILE A 117 -37.11 4.42 -6.05
C ILE A 117 -37.15 2.95 -6.47
N ASP A 118 -38.07 2.58 -7.35
CA ASP A 118 -38.24 1.24 -7.88
C ASP A 118 -37.05 0.82 -8.76
N LEU A 119 -36.51 1.74 -9.57
CA LEU A 119 -35.31 1.47 -10.37
C LEU A 119 -34.08 1.24 -9.48
N TYR A 120 -33.84 2.12 -8.50
CA TYR A 120 -32.76 1.97 -7.53
C TYR A 120 -32.87 0.63 -6.79
N THR A 121 -34.06 0.30 -6.28
CA THR A 121 -34.31 -0.95 -5.54
C THR A 121 -34.15 -2.17 -6.44
N GLY A 122 -34.66 -2.10 -7.68
CA GLY A 122 -34.57 -3.18 -8.66
C GLY A 122 -33.13 -3.50 -9.06
N TYR A 123 -32.32 -2.48 -9.36
CA TYR A 123 -30.90 -2.65 -9.64
C TYR A 123 -30.14 -3.18 -8.42
N SER A 124 -30.40 -2.65 -7.22
CA SER A 124 -29.76 -3.13 -5.99
C SER A 124 -30.06 -4.60 -5.69
N LYS A 125 -31.32 -5.02 -5.89
CA LYS A 125 -31.74 -6.42 -5.68
C LYS A 125 -31.07 -7.37 -6.67
N ASP A 126 -31.04 -7.01 -7.95
CA ASP A 126 -30.40 -7.85 -8.97
C ASP A 126 -28.88 -7.89 -8.74
N ALA A 127 -28.26 -6.76 -8.36
CA ALA A 127 -26.84 -6.72 -8.01
C ALA A 127 -26.50 -7.66 -6.85
N ALA A 128 -27.28 -7.63 -5.76
CA ALA A 128 -27.12 -8.53 -4.63
C ALA A 128 -27.30 -10.01 -5.02
N SER A 129 -28.28 -10.30 -5.89
CA SER A 129 -28.49 -11.65 -6.41
C SER A 129 -27.28 -12.14 -7.22
N PHE A 130 -26.73 -11.32 -8.11
CA PHE A 130 -25.53 -11.64 -8.87
C PHE A 130 -24.30 -11.80 -7.96
N TYR A 131 -24.14 -10.92 -6.97
CA TYR A 131 -23.04 -10.98 -6.01
C TYR A 131 -23.05 -12.30 -5.23
N ASN A 132 -24.21 -12.70 -4.70
CA ASN A 132 -24.39 -13.95 -3.96
C ASN A 132 -24.18 -15.19 -4.85
N ALA A 133 -24.38 -15.06 -6.16
CA ALA A 133 -24.09 -16.08 -7.15
C ALA A 133 -22.64 -16.06 -7.65
N ASN A 134 -21.77 -15.24 -7.05
CA ASN A 134 -20.37 -15.00 -7.47
C ASN A 134 -20.23 -14.47 -8.91
N ASN A 135 -21.30 -13.94 -9.49
CA ASN A 135 -21.27 -13.28 -10.79
C ASN A 135 -20.91 -11.79 -10.60
N TYR A 136 -19.65 -11.53 -10.30
CA TYR A 136 -19.20 -10.20 -9.87
C TYR A 136 -19.24 -9.14 -10.98
N ASN A 137 -19.13 -9.55 -12.25
CA ASN A 137 -19.26 -8.62 -13.38
C ASN A 137 -20.69 -8.05 -13.46
N ASP A 138 -21.70 -8.90 -13.42
CA ASP A 138 -23.10 -8.44 -13.49
C ASP A 138 -23.53 -7.75 -12.20
N ALA A 139 -23.02 -8.20 -11.04
CA ALA A 139 -23.20 -7.51 -9.77
C ALA A 139 -22.67 -6.07 -9.86
N PHE A 140 -21.43 -5.92 -10.34
CA PHE A 140 -20.80 -4.61 -10.50
C PHE A 140 -21.61 -3.69 -11.41
N LEU A 141 -22.02 -4.17 -12.59
CA LEU A 141 -22.82 -3.37 -13.53
C LEU A 141 -24.15 -2.92 -12.93
N ASN A 142 -24.84 -3.79 -12.18
CA ASN A 142 -26.10 -3.44 -11.53
C ASN A 142 -25.90 -2.49 -10.34
N PHE A 143 -24.84 -2.65 -9.54
CA PHE A 143 -24.50 -1.67 -8.49
C PHE A 143 -24.17 -0.29 -9.08
N LYS A 144 -23.43 -0.22 -10.20
CA LYS A 144 -23.20 1.06 -10.91
C LYS A 144 -24.51 1.72 -11.33
N LYS A 145 -25.43 0.95 -11.91
CA LYS A 145 -26.74 1.46 -12.34
C LYS A 145 -27.61 1.87 -11.15
N SER A 146 -27.55 1.15 -10.04
CA SER A 146 -28.19 1.57 -8.80
C SER A 146 -27.65 2.92 -8.31
N LEU A 147 -26.33 3.09 -8.26
CA LEU A 147 -25.69 4.36 -7.88
C LEU A 147 -26.02 5.51 -8.84
N GLU A 148 -26.13 5.23 -10.14
CA GLU A 148 -26.58 6.22 -11.12
C GLU A 148 -28.00 6.72 -10.82
N VAL A 149 -28.91 5.85 -10.39
CA VAL A 149 -30.25 6.24 -9.95
C VAL A 149 -30.21 6.98 -8.60
N PHE A 150 -29.35 6.53 -7.68
CA PHE A 150 -29.12 7.21 -6.41
C PHE A 150 -28.65 8.65 -6.61
N ASP A 151 -27.74 8.90 -7.55
CA ASP A 151 -27.25 10.24 -7.86
C ASP A 151 -28.40 11.16 -8.34
N LEU A 152 -29.35 10.63 -9.13
CA LEU A 152 -30.56 11.37 -9.53
C LEU A 152 -31.48 11.68 -8.33
N LEU A 153 -31.68 10.71 -7.43
CA LEU A 153 -32.47 10.88 -6.21
C LEU A 153 -31.84 11.95 -5.29
N SER A 154 -30.52 11.88 -5.09
CA SER A 154 -29.74 12.78 -4.26
C SER A 154 -29.67 14.21 -4.82
N ALA A 155 -29.47 14.35 -6.15
CA ALA A 155 -29.43 15.65 -6.82
C ALA A 155 -30.77 16.40 -6.73
N LYS A 156 -31.88 15.67 -6.66
CA LYS A 156 -33.23 16.22 -6.48
C LYS A 156 -33.67 16.37 -5.02
N ASN A 157 -32.78 16.06 -4.07
CA ASN A 157 -33.09 16.03 -2.63
C ASN A 157 -34.30 15.15 -2.28
N ILE A 158 -34.53 14.08 -3.07
CA ILE A 158 -35.53 13.05 -2.74
C ILE A 158 -35.03 12.20 -1.57
N VAL A 159 -33.70 11.98 -1.51
CA VAL A 159 -33.01 11.42 -0.35
C VAL A 159 -32.10 12.47 0.27
N PRO A 160 -31.97 12.53 1.61
CA PRO A 160 -31.17 13.54 2.29
C PRO A 160 -29.67 13.21 2.30
N ILE A 161 -29.30 11.96 1.97
CA ILE A 161 -27.91 11.49 1.95
C ILE A 161 -27.26 11.75 0.59
N LYS A 162 -25.97 12.10 0.62
CA LYS A 162 -25.17 12.37 -0.60
C LYS A 162 -24.30 11.19 -1.05
N LEU A 163 -24.16 10.17 -0.21
CA LEU A 163 -23.44 8.94 -0.51
C LEU A 163 -24.22 7.75 0.03
N ASP A 164 -24.54 6.80 -0.85
CA ASP A 164 -24.98 5.47 -0.44
C ASP A 164 -23.75 4.61 -0.15
N THR A 165 -23.37 4.56 1.13
CA THR A 165 -22.19 3.82 1.58
C THR A 165 -22.27 2.33 1.25
N THR A 166 -23.45 1.71 1.35
CA THR A 166 -23.61 0.25 1.18
C THR A 166 -23.47 -0.14 -0.29
N THR A 167 -24.25 0.50 -1.17
CA THR A 167 -24.20 0.20 -2.61
C THR A 167 -22.83 0.59 -3.19
N THR A 168 -22.20 1.66 -2.70
CA THR A 168 -20.84 2.05 -3.09
C THR A 168 -19.80 1.01 -2.67
N LEU A 169 -19.89 0.49 -1.43
CA LEU A 169 -19.01 -0.57 -0.95
C LEU A 169 -19.10 -1.82 -1.81
N TYR A 170 -20.32 -2.31 -2.06
CA TYR A 170 -20.51 -3.51 -2.87
C TYR A 170 -20.17 -3.29 -4.34
N ALA A 171 -20.30 -2.07 -4.90
CA ALA A 171 -19.79 -1.75 -6.22
C ALA A 171 -18.27 -1.92 -6.27
N GLY A 172 -17.54 -1.39 -5.28
CA GLY A 172 -16.08 -1.53 -5.17
C GLY A 172 -15.63 -2.98 -5.02
N ILE A 173 -16.23 -3.72 -4.07
CA ILE A 173 -15.91 -5.14 -3.84
C ILE A 173 -16.21 -5.99 -5.09
N SER A 174 -17.34 -5.73 -5.77
CA SER A 174 -17.69 -6.45 -6.99
C SER A 174 -16.71 -6.17 -8.12
N ALA A 175 -16.30 -4.90 -8.29
CA ALA A 175 -15.28 -4.54 -9.28
C ALA A 175 -13.93 -5.22 -8.99
N GLU A 176 -13.49 -5.21 -7.73
CA GLU A 176 -12.26 -5.88 -7.31
C GLU A 176 -12.30 -7.38 -7.60
N LYS A 177 -13.37 -8.06 -7.18
CA LYS A 177 -13.58 -9.49 -7.43
C LYS A 177 -13.77 -9.84 -8.91
N ALA A 178 -14.24 -8.88 -9.71
CA ALA A 178 -14.31 -8.99 -11.17
C ALA A 178 -12.98 -8.67 -11.88
N GLN A 179 -11.88 -8.52 -11.13
CA GLN A 179 -10.55 -8.18 -11.65
C GLN A 179 -10.51 -6.83 -12.38
N LYS A 180 -11.29 -5.85 -11.90
CA LYS A 180 -11.32 -4.46 -12.41
C LYS A 180 -10.83 -3.49 -11.33
N PRO A 181 -9.53 -3.50 -10.98
CA PRO A 181 -9.01 -2.69 -9.88
C PRO A 181 -9.16 -1.19 -10.13
N ASP A 182 -9.04 -0.72 -11.38
CA ASP A 182 -9.20 0.69 -11.71
C ASP A 182 -10.65 1.17 -11.46
N ASP A 183 -11.64 0.33 -11.77
CA ASP A 183 -13.04 0.59 -11.42
C ASP A 183 -13.24 0.53 -9.89
N ALA A 184 -12.66 -0.45 -9.20
CA ALA A 184 -12.78 -0.59 -7.73
C ALA A 184 -12.25 0.65 -7.00
N ALA A 185 -11.10 1.17 -7.44
CA ALA A 185 -10.49 2.37 -6.89
C ALA A 185 -11.41 3.60 -6.91
N ILE A 186 -12.28 3.72 -7.92
CA ILE A 186 -13.27 4.81 -7.99
C ILE A 186 -14.25 4.73 -6.81
N PHE A 187 -14.81 3.55 -6.53
CA PHE A 187 -15.82 3.39 -5.47
C PHE A 187 -15.21 3.41 -4.08
N TYR A 188 -14.08 2.73 -3.89
CA TYR A 188 -13.30 2.81 -2.66
C TYR A 188 -12.83 4.24 -2.39
N GLY A 189 -12.39 4.98 -3.42
CA GLY A 189 -12.01 6.38 -3.32
C GLY A 189 -13.14 7.25 -2.78
N LYS A 190 -14.36 7.11 -3.32
CA LYS A 190 -15.55 7.82 -2.82
C LYS A 190 -15.81 7.56 -1.33
N LEU A 191 -15.63 6.31 -0.87
CA LEU A 191 -15.80 5.95 0.54
C LEU A 191 -14.70 6.58 1.42
N ALA A 192 -13.45 6.49 0.99
CA ALA A 192 -12.31 7.03 1.71
C ALA A 192 -12.36 8.56 1.83
N GLU A 193 -12.70 9.25 0.75
CA GLU A 193 -12.87 10.71 0.71
C GLU A 193 -14.04 11.19 1.57
N ALA A 194 -15.11 10.39 1.67
CA ALA A 194 -16.21 10.62 2.60
C ALA A 194 -15.88 10.24 4.06
N LYS A 195 -14.64 9.81 4.34
CA LYS A 195 -14.17 9.36 5.66
C LYS A 195 -15.05 8.25 6.24
N ALA A 196 -15.54 7.35 5.37
CA ALA A 196 -16.39 6.25 5.78
C ALA A 196 -15.63 5.31 6.71
N LYS A 197 -16.25 4.98 7.86
CA LYS A 197 -15.62 4.20 8.92
C LYS A 197 -16.52 3.10 9.46
N GLY A 198 -15.91 2.07 10.02
CA GLY A 198 -16.59 0.91 10.56
C GLY A 198 -15.69 -0.33 10.50
N GLU A 199 -16.22 -1.45 10.96
CA GLU A 199 -15.52 -2.73 10.85
C GLU A 199 -15.19 -3.05 9.38
N GLY A 200 -13.94 -3.44 9.10
CA GLY A 200 -13.45 -3.76 7.76
C GLY A 200 -13.16 -2.55 6.85
N PHE A 201 -13.62 -1.34 7.16
CA PHE A 201 -13.41 -0.17 6.30
C PHE A 201 -11.95 0.28 6.24
N VAL A 202 -11.15 0.01 7.28
CA VAL A 202 -9.70 0.30 7.27
C VAL A 202 -8.99 -0.33 6.07
N GLU A 203 -9.44 -1.52 5.64
CA GLU A 203 -8.85 -2.24 4.51
C GLU A 203 -9.08 -1.51 3.18
N ILE A 204 -10.13 -0.70 3.05
CA ILE A 204 -10.38 0.14 1.86
C ILE A 204 -9.27 1.19 1.71
N TYR A 205 -8.88 1.83 2.82
CA TYR A 205 -7.82 2.84 2.83
C TYR A 205 -6.46 2.21 2.52
N LYS A 206 -6.17 1.05 3.13
CA LYS A 206 -4.92 0.30 2.87
C LYS A 206 -4.84 -0.15 1.42
N TRP A 207 -5.95 -0.67 0.90
CA TRP A 207 -6.07 -1.11 -0.48
C TRP A 207 -5.83 0.04 -1.46
N LEU A 208 -6.42 1.21 -1.23
CA LEU A 208 -6.20 2.38 -2.08
C LEU A 208 -4.75 2.86 -2.03
N ALA A 209 -4.18 2.97 -0.83
CA ALA A 209 -2.79 3.38 -0.65
C ALA A 209 -1.84 2.45 -1.44
N ASP A 210 -1.99 1.13 -1.30
CA ASP A 210 -1.16 0.16 -2.01
C ASP A 210 -1.48 0.09 -3.51
N TYR A 211 -2.74 0.21 -3.92
CA TYR A 211 -3.14 0.28 -5.33
C TYR A 211 -2.44 1.44 -6.04
N TYR A 212 -2.48 2.65 -5.48
CA TYR A 212 -1.82 3.81 -6.08
C TYR A 212 -0.29 3.73 -6.00
N ARG A 213 0.27 3.15 -4.92
CA ARG A 213 1.72 2.86 -4.84
C ARG A 213 2.17 1.96 -6.00
N ARG A 214 1.45 0.86 -6.26
CA ARG A 214 1.76 -0.07 -7.38
C ARG A 214 1.54 0.54 -8.76
N LYS A 215 0.70 1.58 -8.87
CA LYS A 215 0.50 2.37 -10.10
C LYS A 215 1.55 3.49 -10.27
N ASP A 216 2.53 3.56 -9.37
CA ASP A 216 3.54 4.61 -9.33
C ASP A 216 2.99 6.03 -9.12
N ASP A 217 1.78 6.13 -8.54
CA ASP A 217 1.10 7.38 -8.20
C ASP A 217 1.30 7.71 -6.71
N ALA A 218 2.47 8.25 -6.40
CA ALA A 218 2.86 8.59 -5.03
C ALA A 218 1.92 9.63 -4.37
N ALA A 219 1.34 10.54 -5.16
CA ALA A 219 0.47 11.59 -4.64
C ALA A 219 -0.85 11.01 -4.10
N ASN A 220 -1.51 10.14 -4.88
CA ASN A 220 -2.72 9.48 -4.41
C ASN A 220 -2.43 8.41 -3.35
N ALA A 221 -1.30 7.70 -3.44
CA ALA A 221 -0.87 6.78 -2.39
C ALA A 221 -0.73 7.49 -1.03
N ALA A 222 -0.04 8.63 -1.00
CA ALA A 222 0.10 9.46 0.20
C ALA A 222 -1.25 10.02 0.67
N LYS A 223 -2.10 10.51 -0.26
CA LYS A 223 -3.45 11.02 0.07
C LYS A 223 -4.29 9.97 0.80
N PHE A 224 -4.38 8.75 0.27
CA PHE A 224 -5.23 7.71 0.87
C PHE A 224 -4.62 7.12 2.14
N ALA A 225 -3.29 7.04 2.25
CA ALA A 225 -2.63 6.72 3.51
C ALA A 225 -2.91 7.77 4.60
N ALA A 226 -2.84 9.07 4.26
CA ALA A 226 -3.15 10.14 5.20
C ALA A 226 -4.61 10.13 5.66
N LEU A 227 -5.56 9.91 4.74
CA LEU A 227 -6.98 9.73 5.09
C LEU A 227 -7.19 8.51 5.98
N GLY A 228 -6.51 7.39 5.67
CA GLY A 228 -6.54 6.18 6.49
C GLY A 228 -6.02 6.41 7.90
N LYS A 229 -4.89 7.11 8.04
CA LYS A 229 -4.29 7.49 9.33
C LYS A 229 -5.16 8.46 10.13
N GLU A 230 -5.84 9.40 9.45
CA GLU A 230 -6.78 10.30 10.11
C GLU A 230 -7.96 9.53 10.75
N VAL A 231 -8.51 8.54 10.04
CA VAL A 231 -9.67 7.78 10.48
C VAL A 231 -9.29 6.62 11.43
N TYR A 232 -8.14 5.99 11.22
CA TYR A 232 -7.63 4.83 11.95
C TYR A 232 -6.19 5.04 12.45
N PRO A 233 -5.94 6.02 13.34
CA PRO A 233 -4.58 6.42 13.72
C PRO A 233 -3.77 5.35 14.45
N SER A 234 -4.44 4.36 15.06
CA SER A 234 -3.80 3.28 15.79
C SER A 234 -3.35 2.10 14.91
N ASP A 235 -3.72 2.08 13.63
CA ASP A 235 -3.33 0.98 12.75
C ASP A 235 -1.84 1.11 12.36
N PRO A 236 -1.00 0.11 12.67
CA PRO A 236 0.45 0.20 12.45
C PRO A 236 0.83 0.26 10.96
N PHE A 237 -0.08 -0.10 10.05
CA PHE A 237 0.14 -0.05 8.61
C PHE A 237 0.61 1.34 8.15
N TRP A 238 -0.01 2.42 8.65
CA TRP A 238 0.23 3.77 8.12
C TRP A 238 1.67 4.21 8.29
N THR A 239 2.24 3.96 9.48
CA THR A 239 3.61 4.34 9.79
C THR A 239 4.61 3.58 8.91
N GLY A 240 4.40 2.27 8.73
CA GLY A 240 5.24 1.46 7.84
C GLY A 240 5.12 1.91 6.38
N PHE A 241 3.89 2.11 5.89
CA PHE A 241 3.62 2.54 4.53
C PHE A 241 4.23 3.92 4.21
N GLU A 242 4.13 4.88 5.13
CA GLU A 242 4.74 6.20 4.95
C GLU A 242 6.27 6.13 4.88
N LEU A 243 6.91 5.23 5.65
CA LEU A 243 8.36 4.99 5.57
C LEU A 243 8.74 4.33 4.25
N ASP A 244 7.96 3.34 3.79
CA ASP A 244 8.21 2.66 2.53
C ASP A 244 8.07 3.60 1.34
N LEU A 245 7.03 4.44 1.33
CA LEU A 245 6.84 5.45 0.30
C LEU A 245 7.99 6.48 0.29
N ALA A 246 8.45 6.91 1.46
CA ALA A 246 9.61 7.81 1.58
C ALA A 246 10.90 7.14 1.08
N ARG A 247 11.07 5.82 1.28
CA ARG A 247 12.23 5.07 0.79
C ARG A 247 12.21 4.88 -0.72
N GLU A 248 11.04 4.63 -1.30
CA GLU A 248 10.86 4.40 -2.73
C GLU A 248 10.92 5.68 -3.56
N LYS A 249 10.40 6.80 -3.05
CA LYS A 249 10.17 8.03 -3.83
C LYS A 249 10.90 9.26 -3.31
N GLY A 250 11.31 9.25 -2.05
CA GLY A 250 12.00 10.37 -1.42
C GLY A 250 13.53 10.30 -1.58
N THR A 251 14.16 11.40 -1.25
CA THR A 251 15.61 11.46 -1.02
C THR A 251 15.98 10.77 0.31
N LYS A 252 17.25 10.38 0.48
CA LYS A 252 17.72 9.80 1.75
C LYS A 252 17.52 10.76 2.93
N ASP A 253 17.71 12.07 2.74
CA ASP A 253 17.49 13.06 3.78
C ASP A 253 16.01 13.15 4.22
N GLU A 254 15.07 13.05 3.27
CA GLU A 254 13.64 12.99 3.57
C GLU A 254 13.28 11.71 4.33
N LEU A 255 13.85 10.57 3.91
CA LEU A 255 13.67 9.30 4.61
C LEU A 255 14.22 9.36 6.04
N PHE A 256 15.40 9.95 6.25
CA PHE A 256 15.99 10.09 7.58
C PHE A 256 15.14 10.98 8.49
N LYS A 257 14.67 12.13 8.00
CA LYS A 257 13.72 12.98 8.74
C LYS A 257 12.44 12.23 9.07
N LYS A 258 11.97 11.36 8.15
CA LYS A 258 10.77 10.56 8.39
C LYS A 258 10.99 9.52 9.48
N TYR A 259 12.12 8.81 9.49
CA TYR A 259 12.48 7.92 10.59
C TYR A 259 12.57 8.68 11.93
N GLU A 260 13.23 9.84 11.96
CA GLU A 260 13.34 10.68 13.17
C GLU A 260 11.95 11.07 13.72
N GLN A 261 11.02 11.46 12.83
CA GLN A 261 9.63 11.73 13.20
C GLN A 261 8.95 10.48 13.76
N VAL A 262 9.02 9.35 13.04
CA VAL A 262 8.36 8.11 13.42
C VAL A 262 8.87 7.58 14.76
N ILE A 263 10.18 7.64 15.00
CA ILE A 263 10.81 7.24 16.26
C ILE A 263 10.34 8.14 17.39
N LYS A 264 10.23 9.46 17.16
CA LYS A 264 9.69 10.40 18.16
C LYS A 264 8.24 10.09 18.52
N GLU A 265 7.42 9.71 17.54
CA GLU A 265 6.02 9.33 17.73
C GLU A 265 5.87 7.92 18.36
N ASN A 266 6.89 7.06 18.21
CA ASN A 266 6.87 5.66 18.65
C ASN A 266 8.17 5.28 19.39
N PRO A 267 8.49 5.92 20.55
CA PRO A 267 9.81 5.84 21.18
C PRO A 267 10.18 4.46 21.74
N ASP A 268 9.20 3.57 21.91
CA ASP A 268 9.42 2.21 22.42
C ASP A 268 9.53 1.15 21.32
N ASN A 269 9.31 1.53 20.05
CA ASN A 269 9.42 0.60 18.94
C ASN A 269 10.89 0.47 18.49
N TYR A 270 11.59 -0.52 19.05
CA TYR A 270 12.98 -0.81 18.71
C TYR A 270 13.20 -1.18 17.24
N LEU A 271 12.17 -1.65 16.51
CA LEU A 271 12.31 -2.00 15.09
C LEU A 271 12.47 -0.76 14.21
N PHE A 272 11.83 0.37 14.55
CA PHE A 272 12.06 1.63 13.83
C PHE A 272 13.47 2.17 14.07
N LEU A 273 13.97 2.07 15.31
CA LEU A 273 15.36 2.39 15.63
C LEU A 273 16.32 1.50 14.82
N PHE A 274 16.13 0.19 14.86
CA PHE A 274 16.97 -0.76 14.12
C PHE A 274 17.00 -0.45 12.62
N ASN A 275 15.83 -0.37 11.99
CA ASN A 275 15.73 -0.13 10.55
C ASN A 275 16.38 1.21 10.16
N TYR A 276 16.25 2.24 11.00
CA TYR A 276 16.91 3.51 10.78
C TYR A 276 18.44 3.41 10.88
N GLY A 277 18.95 2.69 11.88
CA GLY A 277 20.39 2.43 12.02
C GLY A 277 20.96 1.67 10.82
N VAL A 278 20.22 0.69 10.28
CA VAL A 278 20.60 -0.04 9.06
C VAL A 278 20.66 0.91 7.86
N GLU A 279 19.63 1.74 7.69
CA GLU A 279 19.56 2.70 6.58
C GLU A 279 20.71 3.71 6.62
N LEU A 280 21.05 4.23 7.82
CA LEU A 280 22.20 5.11 8.03
C LEU A 280 23.51 4.41 7.67
N TYR A 281 23.72 3.18 8.14
CA TYR A 281 24.95 2.45 7.87
C TYR A 281 25.10 2.12 6.40
N GLN A 282 24.06 1.60 5.75
CA GLN A 282 24.07 1.28 4.32
C GLN A 282 24.29 2.52 3.44
N THR A 283 23.80 3.69 3.86
CA THR A 283 24.05 4.95 3.15
C THR A 283 25.47 5.45 3.38
N GLY A 284 26.01 5.28 4.59
CA GLY A 284 27.33 5.77 4.97
C GLY A 284 28.49 4.88 4.54
N TYR A 285 28.27 3.57 4.36
CA TYR A 285 29.33 2.59 4.19
C TYR A 285 29.31 1.90 2.82
N ASP A 286 30.44 1.93 2.14
CA ASP A 286 30.76 1.08 0.99
C ASP A 286 32.16 0.48 1.22
N PRO A 287 32.40 -0.82 0.92
CA PRO A 287 33.73 -1.41 0.98
C PRO A 287 34.78 -0.65 0.16
N ASP A 288 34.38 -0.03 -0.95
CA ASP A 288 35.18 0.92 -1.72
C ASP A 288 35.00 2.34 -1.15
N ALA A 289 36.02 2.80 -0.42
CA ALA A 289 36.02 4.12 0.21
C ALA A 289 35.78 5.28 -0.78
N SER A 290 36.08 5.10 -2.07
CA SER A 290 35.86 6.13 -3.10
C SER A 290 34.38 6.34 -3.45
N LYS A 291 33.52 5.38 -3.12
CA LYS A 291 32.06 5.45 -3.37
C LYS A 291 31.28 6.00 -2.19
N ARG A 292 31.93 6.23 -1.06
CA ARG A 292 31.28 6.73 0.16
C ARG A 292 30.87 8.19 0.00
N PRO A 293 29.74 8.61 0.59
CA PRO A 293 29.35 10.02 0.59
C PRO A 293 30.29 10.85 1.48
N ALA A 294 30.35 12.17 1.25
CA ALA A 294 31.22 13.07 2.01
C ALA A 294 30.95 13.06 3.53
N ASN A 295 29.71 12.81 3.93
CA ASN A 295 29.29 12.67 5.33
C ASN A 295 29.30 11.22 5.84
N SER A 296 29.98 10.29 5.16
CA SER A 296 30.05 8.86 5.51
C SER A 296 30.36 8.62 6.99
N LYS A 297 31.38 9.30 7.54
CA LYS A 297 31.76 9.18 8.95
C LYS A 297 30.62 9.58 9.89
N GLU A 298 29.94 10.69 9.60
CA GLU A 298 28.79 11.14 10.40
C GLU A 298 27.65 10.13 10.37
N LEU A 299 27.33 9.59 9.19
CA LEU A 299 26.28 8.58 9.02
C LEU A 299 26.59 7.29 9.79
N ILE A 300 27.84 6.81 9.74
CA ILE A 300 28.27 5.62 10.48
C ILE A 300 28.25 5.89 11.99
N ASP A 301 28.73 7.04 12.45
CA ASP A 301 28.70 7.43 13.87
C ASP A 301 27.25 7.50 14.39
N ARG A 302 26.32 8.04 13.59
CA ARG A 302 24.87 8.03 13.88
C ARG A 302 24.27 6.63 13.88
N ALA A 303 24.66 5.77 12.94
CA ALA A 303 24.21 4.39 12.91
C ALA A 303 24.58 3.64 14.19
N VAL A 304 25.81 3.85 14.70
CA VAL A 304 26.26 3.28 15.98
C VAL A 304 25.40 3.77 17.15
N ASP A 305 25.14 5.08 17.24
CA ASP A 305 24.28 5.66 18.29
C ASP A 305 22.85 5.06 18.26
N VAL A 306 22.24 5.02 17.07
CA VAL A 306 20.88 4.49 16.89
C VAL A 306 20.82 2.98 17.18
N MET A 307 21.82 2.21 16.76
CA MET A 307 21.90 0.78 17.07
C MET A 307 22.13 0.52 18.56
N THR A 308 22.91 1.37 19.23
CA THR A 308 23.10 1.29 20.69
C THR A 308 21.76 1.53 21.41
N LYS A 309 21.01 2.56 21.01
CA LYS A 309 19.65 2.82 21.51
C LYS A 309 18.68 1.67 21.23
N THR A 310 18.84 0.99 20.10
CA THR A 310 18.08 -0.24 19.80
C THR A 310 18.34 -1.31 20.86
N LEU A 311 19.60 -1.52 21.23
CA LEU A 311 19.97 -2.50 22.26
C LEU A 311 19.61 -2.06 23.68
N GLU A 312 19.55 -0.77 23.97
CA GLU A 312 18.98 -0.28 25.24
C GLU A 312 17.51 -0.69 25.40
N LYS A 313 16.76 -0.73 24.29
CA LYS A 313 15.36 -1.19 24.26
C LYS A 313 15.23 -2.71 24.20
N LYS A 314 16.11 -3.40 23.48
CA LYS A 314 16.10 -4.86 23.30
C LYS A 314 17.53 -5.43 23.33
N PRO A 315 18.10 -5.71 24.53
CA PRO A 315 19.51 -6.09 24.68
C PRO A 315 19.91 -7.41 24.02
N ASP A 316 18.96 -8.35 23.90
CA ASP A 316 19.11 -9.66 23.27
C ASP A 316 18.78 -9.63 21.76
N PHE A 317 18.65 -8.46 21.13
CA PHE A 317 18.36 -8.40 19.70
C PHE A 317 19.61 -8.73 18.88
N ALA A 318 19.66 -9.96 18.36
CA ALA A 318 20.81 -10.48 17.62
C ALA A 318 21.15 -9.62 16.40
N ASN A 319 20.16 -9.11 15.65
CA ASN A 319 20.42 -8.32 14.44
C ASN A 319 21.15 -7.00 14.73
N ALA A 320 20.76 -6.27 15.79
CA ALA A 320 21.44 -5.03 16.16
C ALA A 320 22.86 -5.29 16.71
N ASN A 321 23.05 -6.36 17.49
CA ASN A 321 24.38 -6.81 17.90
C ASN A 321 25.25 -7.17 16.68
N MET A 322 24.69 -7.87 15.69
CA MET A 322 25.41 -8.24 14.48
C MET A 322 25.89 -6.99 13.71
N VAL A 323 25.01 -6.01 13.52
CA VAL A 323 25.35 -4.77 12.80
C VAL A 323 26.42 -3.97 13.56
N LEU A 324 26.32 -3.80 14.88
CA LEU A 324 27.36 -3.12 15.67
C LEU A 324 28.70 -3.86 15.59
N GLY A 325 28.68 -5.19 15.70
CA GLY A 325 29.86 -6.02 15.54
C GLY A 325 30.54 -5.82 14.19
N GLN A 326 29.75 -5.81 13.10
CA GLN A 326 30.26 -5.55 11.74
C GLN A 326 30.83 -4.15 11.58
N ILE A 327 30.16 -3.11 12.12
CA ILE A 327 30.65 -1.73 12.04
C ILE A 327 32.04 -1.63 12.67
N TYR A 328 32.20 -2.11 13.90
CA TYR A 328 33.49 -2.04 14.60
C TYR A 328 34.55 -2.92 13.93
N TYR A 329 34.18 -4.11 13.45
CA TYR A 329 35.10 -4.96 12.69
C TYR A 329 35.59 -4.26 11.41
N ASN A 330 34.68 -3.68 10.63
CA ASN A 330 35.01 -2.98 9.38
C ASN A 330 35.90 -1.75 9.64
N GLN A 331 35.65 -0.99 10.71
CA GLN A 331 36.55 0.09 11.15
C GLN A 331 37.95 -0.44 11.46
N GLY A 332 38.07 -1.60 12.12
CA GLY A 332 39.36 -2.25 12.38
C GLY A 332 40.09 -2.67 11.10
N VAL A 333 39.35 -3.24 10.14
CA VAL A 333 39.88 -3.62 8.81
C VAL A 333 40.39 -2.41 8.04
N GLU A 334 39.68 -1.28 8.06
CA GLU A 334 40.10 -0.04 7.40
C GLU A 334 41.42 0.48 7.95
N ILE A 335 41.52 0.58 9.28
CA ILE A 335 42.75 1.00 9.97
C ILE A 335 43.90 0.02 9.66
N ASN A 336 43.60 -1.28 9.58
CA ASN A 336 44.60 -2.29 9.21
C ASN A 336 45.06 -2.14 7.75
N ASN A 337 44.17 -1.76 6.85
CA ASN A 337 44.52 -1.49 5.45
C ASN A 337 45.38 -0.23 5.33
N GLU A 338 45.08 0.84 6.08
CA GLU A 338 45.96 2.00 6.21
C GLU A 338 47.34 1.58 6.72
N ASN A 339 47.39 0.69 7.71
CA ASN A 339 48.64 0.14 8.22
C ASN A 339 49.45 -0.57 7.12
N LYS A 340 48.80 -1.46 6.35
CA LYS A 340 49.44 -2.24 5.28
C LYS A 340 49.95 -1.35 4.14
N ASN A 341 49.32 -0.21 3.91
CA ASN A 341 49.75 0.77 2.91
C ASN A 341 51.04 1.52 3.30
N ILE A 342 51.38 1.57 4.60
CA ILE A 342 52.69 2.04 5.06
C ILE A 342 53.73 0.92 4.81
N ARG A 343 54.34 0.95 3.62
CA ARG A 343 55.34 -0.02 3.17
C ARG A 343 56.60 0.67 2.64
N PRO A 344 57.78 0.04 2.75
CA PRO A 344 59.01 0.59 2.20
C PRO A 344 58.90 0.80 0.68
N ALA A 345 59.45 1.90 0.18
CA ALA A 345 59.54 2.18 -1.25
C ALA A 345 60.87 1.63 -1.78
N GLY A 346 60.82 0.54 -2.54
CA GLY A 346 62.02 -0.14 -3.01
C GLY A 346 62.88 -0.67 -1.86
N ALA A 347 64.19 -0.41 -1.90
CA ALA A 347 65.15 -0.88 -0.87
C ALA A 347 65.25 0.03 0.37
N VAL A 348 64.42 1.08 0.48
CA VAL A 348 64.49 2.05 1.58
C VAL A 348 63.74 1.51 2.80
N LYS A 349 64.41 1.40 3.96
CA LYS A 349 63.78 1.03 5.23
C LYS A 349 62.78 2.10 5.68
N LEU A 350 61.74 1.69 6.40
CA LEU A 350 60.79 2.62 7.03
C LEU A 350 61.50 3.55 8.02
N THR A 351 61.08 4.81 8.07
CA THR A 351 61.59 5.78 9.07
C THR A 351 61.06 5.46 10.47
N PRO A 352 61.70 5.97 11.54
CA PRO A 352 61.18 5.84 12.90
C PRO A 352 59.72 6.31 13.05
N ASP A 353 59.34 7.42 12.39
CA ASP A 353 57.98 7.94 12.42
C ASP A 353 56.97 7.01 11.72
N GLN A 354 57.35 6.42 10.59
CA GLN A 354 56.52 5.42 9.91
C GLN A 354 56.36 4.15 10.74
N LEU A 355 57.42 3.69 11.41
CA LEU A 355 57.36 2.55 12.33
C LEU A 355 56.43 2.85 13.52
N LYS A 356 56.53 4.05 14.11
CA LYS A 356 55.64 4.50 15.18
C LYS A 356 54.18 4.55 14.71
N LYS A 357 53.91 5.19 13.56
CA LYS A 357 52.54 5.26 13.01
C LYS A 357 51.96 3.87 12.72
N LYS A 358 52.77 2.92 12.25
CA LYS A 358 52.33 1.53 12.09
C LYS A 358 51.99 0.88 13.44
N GLU A 359 52.74 1.16 14.50
CA GLU A 359 52.39 0.61 15.81
C GLU A 359 51.09 1.24 16.35
N ASP A 360 50.93 2.56 16.23
CA ASP A 360 49.72 3.27 16.64
C ASP A 360 48.48 2.70 15.91
N LEU A 361 48.55 2.53 14.59
CA LEU A 361 47.47 1.95 13.79
C LEU A 361 47.17 0.49 14.19
N ARG A 362 48.17 -0.32 14.55
CA ARG A 362 47.93 -1.70 15.04
C ARG A 362 47.15 -1.69 16.35
N VAL A 363 47.50 -0.80 17.28
CA VAL A 363 46.79 -0.63 18.55
C VAL A 363 45.35 -0.19 18.30
N GLU A 364 45.14 0.74 17.37
CA GLU A 364 43.80 1.19 16.98
C GLU A 364 42.97 0.08 16.31
N THR A 365 43.55 -0.71 15.40
CA THR A 365 42.90 -1.90 14.82
C THR A 365 42.48 -2.88 15.91
N ALA A 366 43.39 -3.23 16.83
CA ALA A 366 43.10 -4.15 17.92
C ALA A 366 41.95 -3.64 18.80
N LYS A 367 41.96 -2.34 19.13
CA LYS A 367 40.87 -1.69 19.88
C LYS A 367 39.52 -1.83 19.18
N LYS A 368 39.48 -1.64 17.86
CA LYS A 368 38.24 -1.80 17.07
C LYS A 368 37.74 -3.24 17.06
N PHE A 369 38.62 -4.21 16.90
CA PHE A 369 38.23 -5.63 17.03
C PHE A 369 37.75 -5.97 18.44
N GLU A 370 38.39 -5.45 19.49
CA GLU A 370 37.93 -5.61 20.87
C GLU A 370 36.55 -4.99 21.11
N GLN A 371 36.22 -3.88 20.44
CA GLN A 371 34.87 -3.29 20.47
C GLN A 371 33.84 -4.16 19.74
N ALA A 372 34.22 -4.89 18.69
CA ALA A 372 33.32 -5.78 17.94
C ALA A 372 32.97 -7.06 18.71
N VAL A 373 33.95 -7.65 19.42
CA VAL A 373 33.83 -8.94 20.12
C VAL A 373 32.59 -9.05 21.03
N PRO A 374 32.27 -8.11 21.94
CA PRO A 374 31.12 -8.27 22.84
C PRO A 374 29.80 -8.39 22.09
N TYR A 375 29.62 -7.63 21.00
CA TYR A 375 28.39 -7.70 20.21
C TYR A 375 28.30 -9.02 19.42
N LEU A 376 29.38 -9.43 18.75
CA LEU A 376 29.41 -10.70 18.00
C LEU A 376 29.24 -11.91 18.95
N SER A 377 29.84 -11.85 20.14
CA SER A 377 29.67 -12.90 21.16
C SER A 377 28.23 -12.95 21.66
N LYS A 378 27.53 -11.81 21.73
CA LYS A 378 26.11 -11.77 22.09
C LYS A 378 25.23 -12.39 21.02
N VAL A 379 25.57 -12.24 19.74
CA VAL A 379 24.89 -12.96 18.64
C VAL A 379 25.04 -14.47 18.81
N ASP A 380 26.26 -14.96 19.05
CA ASP A 380 26.53 -16.38 19.37
C ASP A 380 25.68 -16.82 20.57
N GLU A 381 25.78 -16.13 21.71
CA GLU A 381 25.04 -16.46 22.94
C GLU A 381 23.52 -16.58 22.70
N VAL A 382 22.92 -15.62 22.01
CA VAL A 382 21.46 -15.54 21.83
C VAL A 382 20.96 -16.56 20.82
N LEU A 383 21.66 -16.74 19.69
CA LEU A 383 21.17 -17.60 18.59
C LEU A 383 21.56 -19.06 18.79
N ASP A 384 22.78 -19.34 19.28
CA ASP A 384 23.26 -20.72 19.53
C ASP A 384 22.46 -21.42 20.64
N ALA A 385 21.84 -20.67 21.55
CA ALA A 385 20.96 -21.20 22.59
C ALA A 385 19.59 -21.66 22.07
N GLN A 386 19.22 -21.31 20.83
CA GLN A 386 17.91 -21.65 20.26
C GLN A 386 17.93 -23.04 19.62
N GLY A 387 16.75 -23.65 19.49
CA GLY A 387 16.57 -24.91 18.79
C GLY A 387 16.71 -24.73 17.28
N LYS A 388 15.60 -24.74 16.55
CA LYS A 388 15.61 -24.52 15.09
C LYS A 388 15.66 -23.02 14.79
N LEU A 389 16.65 -22.60 13.99
CA LEU A 389 16.76 -21.21 13.52
C LEU A 389 16.08 -21.03 12.16
N LYS A 390 15.57 -19.81 11.92
CA LYS A 390 15.26 -19.36 10.56
C LYS A 390 16.55 -19.07 9.81
N MET A 391 16.49 -19.06 8.47
CA MET A 391 17.67 -18.89 7.61
C MET A 391 18.46 -17.60 7.92
N GLU A 392 17.77 -16.47 8.10
CA GLU A 392 18.40 -15.19 8.43
C GLU A 392 19.20 -15.24 9.75
N ASP A 393 18.64 -15.86 10.80
CA ASP A 393 19.34 -15.99 12.09
C ASP A 393 20.53 -16.95 11.97
N LYS A 394 20.39 -18.00 11.15
CA LYS A 394 21.48 -18.92 10.86
C LYS A 394 22.65 -18.21 10.17
N ASP A 395 22.35 -17.35 9.21
CA ASP A 395 23.36 -16.55 8.51
C ASP A 395 24.02 -15.53 9.47
N ASN A 396 23.24 -14.87 10.33
CA ASN A 396 23.76 -13.98 11.36
C ASN A 396 24.70 -14.72 12.34
N LEU A 397 24.33 -15.92 12.79
CA LEU A 397 25.16 -16.75 13.66
C LEU A 397 26.47 -17.17 12.95
N LYS A 398 26.38 -17.63 11.70
CA LYS A 398 27.55 -17.96 10.86
C LYS A 398 28.49 -16.78 10.74
N ASN A 399 27.97 -15.62 10.36
CA ASN A 399 28.75 -14.41 10.18
C ASN A 399 29.38 -13.94 11.50
N ALA A 400 28.66 -14.03 12.62
CA ALA A 400 29.21 -13.65 13.92
C ALA A 400 30.39 -14.54 14.32
N LEU A 401 30.25 -15.85 14.15
CA LEU A 401 31.30 -16.82 14.46
C LEU A 401 32.51 -16.67 13.53
N ASP A 402 32.29 -16.45 12.22
CA ASP A 402 33.36 -16.20 11.26
C ASP A 402 34.18 -14.95 11.64
N LEU A 403 33.50 -13.83 11.94
CA LEU A 403 34.17 -12.62 12.38
C LEU A 403 34.91 -12.80 13.72
N LEU A 404 34.34 -13.56 14.66
CA LEU A 404 35.03 -13.91 15.91
C LEU A 404 36.28 -14.75 15.66
N ILE A 405 36.23 -15.72 14.73
CA ILE A 405 37.39 -16.52 14.32
C ILE A 405 38.48 -15.61 13.78
N ILE A 406 38.15 -14.78 12.78
CA ILE A 406 39.12 -13.87 12.14
C ILE A 406 39.74 -12.91 13.16
N ILE A 407 38.95 -12.33 14.06
CA ILE A 407 39.46 -11.44 15.11
C ILE A 407 40.44 -12.17 16.03
N ASN A 408 40.13 -13.40 16.44
CA ASN A 408 41.00 -14.18 17.33
C ASN A 408 42.28 -14.65 16.60
N GLU A 409 42.20 -15.04 15.32
CA GLU A 409 43.36 -15.37 14.49
C GLU A 409 44.31 -14.17 14.32
N GLU A 410 43.77 -12.99 14.06
CA GLU A 410 44.56 -11.77 13.98
C GLU A 410 45.23 -11.45 15.33
N LYS A 411 44.53 -11.69 16.44
CA LYS A 411 45.11 -11.54 17.79
C LYS A 411 46.24 -12.53 18.04
N VAL A 412 46.14 -13.78 17.57
CA VAL A 412 47.24 -14.76 17.60
C VAL A 412 48.44 -14.23 16.80
N ASN A 413 48.21 -13.75 15.57
CA ASN A 413 49.29 -13.21 14.73
C ASN A 413 50.02 -12.04 15.41
N GLN A 414 49.29 -11.16 16.09
CA GLN A 414 49.88 -10.05 16.85
C GLN A 414 50.69 -10.53 18.06
N LEU A 415 50.19 -11.53 18.79
CA LEU A 415 50.92 -12.13 19.91
C LEU A 415 52.20 -12.83 19.43
N GLU A 416 52.16 -13.53 18.29
CA GLU A 416 53.36 -14.12 17.70
C GLU A 416 54.41 -13.07 17.32
N GLN A 417 53.99 -11.92 16.79
CA GLN A 417 54.92 -10.82 16.51
C GLN A 417 55.56 -10.29 17.80
N LYS A 418 54.77 -10.12 18.88
CA LYS A 418 55.30 -9.73 20.19
C LYS A 418 56.24 -10.78 20.76
N LYS A 419 55.93 -12.07 20.59
CA LYS A 419 56.81 -13.19 20.97
C LYS A 419 58.18 -13.08 20.29
N ARG A 420 58.21 -12.90 18.97
CA ARG A 420 59.47 -12.74 18.21
C ARG A 420 60.30 -11.54 18.69
N GLN A 421 59.64 -10.44 19.09
CA GLN A 421 60.33 -9.28 19.68
C GLN A 421 60.91 -9.58 21.07
N ALA A 422 60.18 -10.32 21.91
CA ALA A 422 60.66 -10.75 23.23
C ALA A 422 61.83 -11.74 23.11
N GLU A 423 61.76 -12.68 22.17
CA GLU A 423 62.85 -13.61 21.82
C GLU A 423 64.11 -12.86 21.38
N ALA A 424 63.98 -11.86 20.50
CA ALA A 424 65.10 -11.01 20.07
C ALA A 424 65.74 -10.24 21.23
N LYS A 425 64.97 -9.91 22.27
CA LYS A 425 65.44 -9.26 23.51
C LYS A 425 65.92 -10.25 24.57
N LYS A 426 65.86 -11.56 24.30
CA LYS A 426 66.16 -12.65 25.26
C LYS A 426 65.31 -12.60 26.53
N ASP A 427 64.08 -12.09 26.44
CA ASP A 427 63.12 -12.02 27.55
C ASP A 427 62.35 -13.35 27.70
N VAL A 428 62.95 -14.31 28.41
CA VAL A 428 62.42 -15.67 28.58
C VAL A 428 61.07 -15.66 29.33
N ALA A 429 60.91 -14.77 30.32
CA ALA A 429 59.67 -14.67 31.09
C ALA A 429 58.53 -14.10 30.23
N GLY A 430 58.81 -13.06 29.44
CA GLY A 430 57.87 -12.49 28.48
C GLY A 430 57.42 -13.50 27.42
N VAL A 431 58.35 -14.29 26.86
CA VAL A 431 58.01 -15.34 25.89
C VAL A 431 57.04 -16.37 26.49
N LYS A 432 57.32 -16.87 27.69
CA LYS A 432 56.44 -17.85 28.37
C LYS A 432 55.05 -17.29 28.64
N SER A 433 54.95 -16.01 29.01
CA SER A 433 53.67 -15.32 29.21
C SER A 433 52.89 -15.22 27.90
N ILE A 434 53.54 -14.80 26.82
CA ILE A 434 52.90 -14.64 25.50
C ILE A 434 52.45 -16.01 24.95
N ASP A 435 53.20 -17.08 25.16
CA ASP A 435 52.79 -18.43 24.77
C ASP A 435 51.50 -18.90 25.47
N ALA A 436 51.35 -18.57 26.75
CA ALA A 436 50.11 -18.86 27.48
C ALA A 436 48.91 -18.07 26.90
N ASP A 437 49.12 -16.80 26.54
CA ASP A 437 48.10 -15.97 25.93
C ASP A 437 47.70 -16.48 24.53
N ILE A 438 48.69 -16.86 23.70
CA ILE A 438 48.45 -17.46 22.37
C ILE A 438 47.57 -18.69 22.52
N LYS A 439 47.93 -19.61 23.42
CA LYS A 439 47.15 -20.84 23.64
C LYS A 439 45.69 -20.53 24.00
N LYS A 440 45.47 -19.58 24.92
CA LYS A 440 44.12 -19.17 25.34
C LYS A 440 43.29 -18.59 24.18
N VAL A 441 43.91 -17.81 23.31
CA VAL A 441 43.21 -17.25 22.13
C VAL A 441 42.94 -18.34 21.08
N GLN A 442 43.87 -19.28 20.87
CA GLN A 442 43.69 -20.43 19.97
C GLN A 442 42.56 -21.37 20.43
N GLU A 443 42.35 -21.52 21.73
CA GLU A 443 41.19 -22.25 22.28
C GLU A 443 39.87 -21.59 21.86
N ASN A 444 39.79 -20.25 21.82
CA ASN A 444 38.61 -19.54 21.30
C ASN A 444 38.42 -19.76 19.80
N VAL A 445 39.49 -19.70 19.01
CA VAL A 445 39.44 -20.00 17.56
C VAL A 445 38.84 -21.38 17.34
N THR A 446 39.38 -22.39 18.03
CA THR A 446 38.92 -23.78 17.93
C THR A 446 37.44 -23.89 18.31
N LYS A 447 37.05 -23.30 19.45
CA LYS A 447 35.66 -23.29 19.93
C LYS A 447 34.70 -22.69 18.90
N TYR A 448 35.02 -21.54 18.32
CA TYR A 448 34.14 -20.87 17.36
C TYR A 448 34.10 -21.60 16.02
N THR A 449 35.22 -22.15 15.55
CA THR A 449 35.29 -22.99 14.35
C THR A 449 34.45 -24.25 14.49
N ASP A 450 34.52 -24.93 15.63
CA ASP A 450 33.70 -26.10 15.92
C ASP A 450 32.21 -25.75 15.91
N LYS A 451 31.83 -24.62 16.52
CA LYS A 451 30.45 -24.12 16.45
C LYS A 451 30.04 -23.87 15.00
N TYR A 452 30.81 -23.08 14.26
CA TYR A 452 30.53 -22.70 12.87
C TYR A 452 30.25 -23.90 11.98
N ASN A 453 31.12 -24.92 12.05
CA ASN A 453 30.99 -26.14 11.25
C ASN A 453 29.77 -26.99 11.62
N ASN A 454 29.23 -26.83 12.82
CA ASN A 454 28.09 -27.61 13.33
C ASN A 454 26.75 -26.87 13.23
N ILE A 455 26.72 -25.60 12.82
CA ILE A 455 25.48 -24.80 12.75
C ILE A 455 24.40 -25.51 11.93
N ASP A 456 24.75 -26.04 10.76
CA ASP A 456 23.77 -26.68 9.87
C ASP A 456 23.20 -27.99 10.40
N ARG A 457 23.95 -28.66 11.26
CA ARG A 457 23.52 -29.89 11.93
C ARG A 457 22.69 -29.59 13.18
N LYS A 458 23.02 -28.51 13.90
CA LYS A 458 22.42 -28.14 15.18
C LYS A 458 21.07 -27.43 15.00
N HIS A 459 20.97 -26.54 14.02
CA HIS A 459 19.81 -25.67 13.76
C HIS A 459 19.20 -25.96 12.39
#